data_AF-A0A7C1W5L4-F1
#
_entry.id   AF-A0A7C1W5L4-F1
#
_cell.length_a   1.000
_cell.length_b   1.000
_cell.length_c   1.000
_cell.angle_alpha   90.00
_cell.angle_beta   90.00
_cell.angle_gamma   90.00
#
_symmetry.space_group_name_H-M   'P 1'
#
loop_
_entity.id
_entity.type
_entity.pdbx_description
1 polymer ?
#
loop_
_entity_poly.entity_id
_entity_poly.type
_entity_poly.pdbx_seq_one_letter_code
_entity_poly.pdbx_strand_id
1 'polypeptide(L)'
;MGKTALRRKNHRREYLAKLSYENPKHFQLEWEIGVTSWLEEIQTRSKDWANGREKSNERIFEVLEEAMGILAQCEKSIYQQYATETYDLLCHECCSEVSRVIDRRLYRLSNINDLIYKARRTTKG
;
A
#
# COMPACT_ATOMS: atom_id res chain seq x y z
N MET A 1 14.46 -0.02 -15.55
CA MET A 1 13.45 -1.10 -15.53
C MET A 1 13.35 -1.70 -16.93
N GLY A 2 13.25 -3.02 -17.07
CA GLY A 2 13.11 -3.65 -18.40
C GLY A 2 11.73 -3.36 -19.01
N LYS A 3 11.68 -3.12 -20.32
CA LYS A 3 10.44 -2.82 -21.09
C LYS A 3 9.30 -3.82 -20.81
N THR A 4 9.64 -5.08 -20.53
CA THR A 4 8.69 -6.16 -20.22
C THR A 4 7.99 -5.99 -18.87
N ALA A 5 8.69 -5.53 -17.83
CA ALA A 5 8.08 -5.32 -16.52
C ALA A 5 7.06 -4.19 -16.54
N LEU A 6 7.38 -3.10 -17.24
CA LEU A 6 6.49 -1.97 -17.43
C LEU A 6 5.22 -2.37 -18.21
N ARG A 7 5.37 -3.19 -19.26
CA ARG A 7 4.22 -3.73 -20.00
C ARG A 7 3.28 -4.54 -19.12
N ARG A 8 3.82 -5.40 -18.25
CA ARG A 8 3.00 -6.20 -17.30
C ARG A 8 2.22 -5.31 -16.33
N LYS A 9 2.86 -4.26 -15.80
CA LYS A 9 2.19 -3.28 -14.93
C LYS A 9 1.05 -2.56 -15.64
N ASN A 10 1.29 -2.06 -16.85
CA ASN A 10 0.25 -1.38 -17.64
C ASN A 10 -0.91 -2.32 -17.96
N HIS A 11 -0.62 -3.57 -18.32
CA HIS A 11 -1.66 -4.55 -18.61
C HIS A 11 -2.51 -4.87 -17.37
N ARG A 12 -1.89 -5.02 -16.19
CA ARG A 12 -2.62 -5.21 -14.93
C ARG A 12 -3.54 -4.03 -14.62
N ARG A 13 -3.05 -2.81 -14.81
CA ARG A 13 -3.82 -1.59 -14.61
C ARG A 13 -5.03 -1.52 -15.54
N GLU A 14 -4.82 -1.77 -16.84
CA GLU A 14 -5.90 -1.83 -17.83
C GLU A 14 -6.93 -2.92 -17.50
N TYR A 15 -6.46 -4.10 -17.09
CA TYR A 15 -7.31 -5.22 -16.70
C TYR A 15 -8.20 -4.88 -15.50
N LEU A 16 -7.63 -4.33 -14.43
CA LEU A 16 -8.38 -3.94 -13.23
C LEU A 16 -9.35 -2.78 -13.51
N ALA A 17 -8.94 -1.79 -14.30
CA ALA A 17 -9.84 -0.72 -14.72
C ALA A 17 -11.03 -1.27 -15.52
N LYS A 18 -10.78 -2.21 -16.44
CA LYS A 18 -11.82 -2.89 -17.21
C LYS A 18 -12.76 -3.70 -16.32
N LEU A 19 -12.22 -4.50 -15.40
CA LEU A 19 -13.03 -5.27 -14.44
C LEU A 19 -13.91 -4.39 -13.55
N SER A 20 -13.42 -3.20 -13.18
CA SER A 20 -14.18 -2.27 -12.36
C SER A 20 -15.51 -1.89 -13.00
N TYR A 21 -15.58 -1.86 -14.34
CA TYR A 21 -16.79 -1.57 -15.11
C TYR A 21 -17.60 -2.84 -15.42
N GLU A 22 -16.94 -3.90 -15.87
CA GLU A 22 -17.63 -5.08 -16.42
C GLU A 22 -18.11 -6.07 -15.34
N ASN A 23 -17.35 -6.21 -14.24
CA ASN A 23 -17.65 -7.16 -13.18
C ASN A 23 -17.09 -6.70 -11.82
N PRO A 24 -17.78 -5.79 -11.11
CA PRO A 24 -17.33 -5.24 -9.83
C PRO A 24 -17.04 -6.30 -8.75
N LYS A 25 -17.76 -7.43 -8.77
CA LYS A 25 -17.52 -8.53 -7.82
C LYS A 25 -16.19 -9.22 -8.08
N HIS A 26 -15.83 -9.42 -9.34
CA HIS A 26 -14.54 -10.00 -9.69
C HIS A 26 -13.41 -9.00 -9.49
N PHE A 27 -13.66 -7.71 -9.73
CA PHE A 27 -12.72 -6.65 -9.35
C PHE A 27 -12.34 -6.74 -7.88
N GLN A 28 -13.30 -6.88 -6.97
CA GLN A 28 -13.03 -6.96 -5.53
C GLN A 28 -12.02 -8.08 -5.21
N LEU A 29 -12.23 -9.29 -5.73
CA LEU A 29 -11.34 -10.42 -5.50
C LEU A 29 -9.92 -10.13 -6.00
N GLU A 30 -9.80 -9.64 -7.24
CA GLU A 30 -8.50 -9.29 -7.84
C GLU A 30 -7.82 -8.13 -7.12
N TRP A 31 -8.62 -7.21 -6.56
CA TRP A 31 -8.13 -6.10 -5.76
C TRP A 31 -7.55 -6.57 -4.43
N GLU A 32 -8.24 -7.46 -3.71
CA GLU A 32 -7.75 -8.05 -2.45
C GLU A 32 -6.44 -8.83 -2.65
N ILE A 33 -6.33 -9.58 -3.75
CA ILE A 33 -5.08 -10.24 -4.17
C ILE A 33 -3.99 -9.19 -4.43
N GLY A 34 -4.34 -8.08 -5.09
CA GLY A 34 -3.43 -6.97 -5.33
C GLY A 34 -2.90 -6.32 -4.07
N VAL A 35 -3.79 -5.99 -3.12
CA VAL A 35 -3.42 -5.42 -1.83
C VAL A 35 -2.46 -6.33 -1.07
N THR A 36 -2.76 -7.63 -1.01
CA THR A 36 -1.87 -8.61 -0.37
C THR A 36 -0.49 -8.63 -1.02
N SER A 37 -0.44 -8.70 -2.35
CA SER A 37 0.82 -8.68 -3.10
C SER A 37 1.64 -7.39 -2.89
N TRP A 38 0.97 -6.23 -2.77
CA TRP A 38 1.63 -4.96 -2.50
C TRP A 38 2.20 -4.88 -1.08
N LEU A 39 1.49 -5.41 -0.08
CA LEU A 39 2.00 -5.50 1.29
C LEU A 39 3.28 -6.36 1.36
N GLU A 40 3.29 -7.52 0.70
CA GLU A 40 4.49 -8.37 0.60
C GLU A 40 5.65 -7.68 -0.12
N GLU A 41 5.36 -6.91 -1.16
CA GLU A 41 6.35 -6.14 -1.89
C GLU A 41 6.97 -5.03 -1.02
N ILE A 42 6.16 -4.31 -0.25
CA ILE A 42 6.62 -3.30 0.72
C ILE A 42 7.60 -3.92 1.72
N GLN A 43 7.24 -5.06 2.31
CA GLN A 43 8.11 -5.78 3.26
C GLN A 43 9.41 -6.27 2.61
N THR A 44 9.34 -6.73 1.37
CA THR A 44 10.52 -7.17 0.62
C THR A 44 11.47 -6.01 0.32
N ARG A 45 10.93 -4.88 -0.19
CA ARG A 45 11.69 -3.66 -0.46
C ARG A 45 12.34 -3.11 0.82
N SER A 46 11.63 -3.14 1.95
CA SER A 46 12.13 -2.78 3.29
C SER A 46 13.33 -3.63 3.72
N LYS A 47 13.23 -4.96 3.60
CA LYS A 47 14.35 -5.88 3.90
C LYS A 47 15.57 -5.60 3.02
N ASP A 48 15.34 -5.37 1.72
CA ASP A 48 16.43 -5.01 0.80
C ASP A 48 17.11 -3.70 1.20
N TRP A 49 16.33 -2.70 1.62
CA TRP A 49 16.88 -1.44 2.13
C TRP A 49 17.72 -1.65 3.39
N ALA A 50 17.20 -2.41 4.37
CA ALA A 50 17.95 -2.74 5.59
C ALA A 50 19.29 -3.43 5.31
N ASN A 51 19.37 -4.21 4.23
CA ASN A 51 20.59 -4.90 3.78
C ASN A 51 21.54 -4.01 2.94
N GLY A 52 21.32 -2.70 2.89
CA GLY A 52 22.19 -1.75 2.18
C GLY A 52 21.98 -1.71 0.67
N ARG A 53 20.86 -2.24 0.14
CA ARG A 53 20.53 -2.08 -1.28
C ARG A 53 19.89 -0.70 -1.48
N GLU A 54 20.74 0.30 -1.73
CA GLU A 54 20.44 1.75 -1.71
C GLU A 54 19.20 2.21 -2.50
N LYS A 55 18.80 1.53 -3.58
CA LYS A 55 17.67 1.97 -4.42
C LYS A 55 16.29 1.64 -3.83
N SER A 56 16.21 1.05 -2.65
CA SER A 56 14.95 0.53 -2.10
C SER A 56 14.16 1.55 -1.27
N ASN A 57 14.77 2.67 -0.88
CA ASN A 57 14.15 3.73 -0.07
C ASN A 57 13.07 4.53 -0.79
N GLU A 58 13.38 5.07 -1.98
CA GLU A 58 12.43 5.80 -2.82
C GLU A 58 11.37 4.86 -3.41
N ARG A 59 11.72 3.58 -3.52
CA ARG A 59 10.87 2.55 -4.11
C ARG A 59 9.73 2.11 -3.21
N ILE A 60 9.85 2.16 -1.89
CA ILE A 60 8.80 1.58 -1.05
C ILE A 60 7.44 2.27 -1.25
N PHE A 61 7.43 3.60 -1.41
CA PHE A 61 6.23 4.38 -1.67
C PHE A 61 5.72 4.31 -3.11
N GLU A 62 6.54 3.90 -4.09
CA GLU A 62 6.06 3.64 -5.46
C GLU A 62 4.95 2.58 -5.49
N VAL A 63 4.92 1.67 -4.50
CA VAL A 63 3.87 0.64 -4.38
C VAL A 63 2.51 1.30 -4.08
N LEU A 64 2.49 2.25 -3.15
CA LEU A 64 1.29 3.04 -2.83
C LEU A 64 0.85 3.87 -4.04
N GLU A 65 1.78 4.58 -4.69
CA GLU A 65 1.49 5.37 -5.88
C GLU A 65 0.93 4.52 -7.03
N GLU A 66 1.45 3.29 -7.20
CA GLU A 66 0.94 2.35 -8.20
C GLU A 66 -0.50 1.95 -7.91
N ALA A 67 -0.81 1.55 -6.68
CA ALA A 67 -2.16 1.16 -6.26
C ALA A 67 -3.16 2.32 -6.45
N MET A 68 -2.81 3.52 -5.97
CA MET A 68 -3.65 4.71 -6.11
C MET A 68 -3.82 5.12 -7.58
N GLY A 69 -2.77 4.97 -8.38
CA GLY A 69 -2.82 5.21 -9.81
C GLY A 69 -3.72 4.22 -10.57
N ILE A 70 -3.89 3.00 -10.09
CA ILE A 70 -4.86 2.05 -10.66
C ILE A 70 -6.28 2.46 -10.29
N LEU A 71 -6.55 2.72 -9.01
CA LEU A 71 -7.87 3.16 -8.56
C LEU A 71 -8.33 4.43 -9.29
N ALA A 72 -7.44 5.39 -9.52
CA ALA A 72 -7.76 6.63 -10.23
C ALA A 72 -8.24 6.40 -11.67
N GLN A 73 -7.99 5.21 -12.25
CA GLN A 73 -8.46 4.83 -13.58
C GLN A 73 -9.70 3.92 -13.56
N CYS A 74 -10.11 3.45 -12.37
CA CYS A 74 -11.32 2.68 -12.20
C CYS A 74 -12.57 3.58 -12.24
N GLU A 75 -13.74 2.96 -12.30
CA GLU A 75 -15.01 3.67 -12.14
C GLU A 75 -15.06 4.45 -10.81
N LYS A 76 -15.73 5.62 -10.82
CA LYS A 76 -15.83 6.50 -9.66
C LYS A 76 -16.38 5.80 -8.41
N SER A 77 -17.35 4.90 -8.58
CA SER A 77 -17.95 4.09 -7.52
C SER A 77 -16.89 3.25 -6.79
N ILE A 78 -16.05 2.54 -7.57
CA ILE A 78 -14.94 1.72 -7.09
C ILE A 78 -13.86 2.59 -6.44
N TYR A 79 -13.49 3.71 -7.06
CA TYR A 79 -12.54 4.63 -6.44
C TYR A 79 -13.02 5.06 -5.06
N GLN A 80 -14.27 5.54 -4.95
CA GLN A 80 -14.83 6.00 -3.67
C GLN A 80 -14.93 4.88 -2.64
N GLN A 81 -15.19 3.65 -3.07
CA GLN A 81 -15.29 2.49 -2.19
C GLN A 81 -13.93 2.08 -1.61
N TYR A 82 -12.86 2.06 -2.42
CA TYR A 82 -11.59 1.43 -2.03
C TYR A 82 -10.43 2.40 -1.75
N ALA A 83 -10.49 3.66 -2.23
CA ALA A 83 -9.35 4.58 -2.19
C ALA A 83 -8.85 4.88 -0.79
N THR A 84 -9.75 5.26 0.13
CA THR A 84 -9.35 5.64 1.49
C THR A 84 -8.74 4.46 2.24
N GLU A 85 -9.42 3.31 2.25
CA GLU A 85 -8.94 2.12 2.96
C GLU A 85 -7.62 1.61 2.38
N THR A 86 -7.50 1.58 1.05
CA THR A 86 -6.25 1.15 0.40
C THR A 86 -5.11 2.12 0.71
N TYR A 87 -5.37 3.42 0.63
CA TYR A 87 -4.37 4.45 0.95
C TYR A 87 -3.90 4.30 2.39
N ASP A 88 -4.82 4.28 3.35
CA ASP A 88 -4.51 4.21 4.77
C ASP A 88 -3.70 2.95 5.10
N LEU A 89 -4.13 1.80 4.58
CA LEU A 89 -3.46 0.51 4.80
C LEU A 89 -2.04 0.49 4.25
N LEU A 90 -1.86 0.81 2.97
CA LEU A 90 -0.54 0.76 2.32
C LEU A 90 0.38 1.86 2.83
N CYS A 91 -0.14 3.07 3.11
CA CYS A 91 0.63 4.15 3.70
C CYS A 91 1.12 3.79 5.11
N HIS A 92 0.24 3.20 5.93
CA HIS A 92 0.60 2.69 7.25
C HIS A 92 1.71 1.65 7.17
N GLU A 93 1.59 0.66 6.29
CA GLU A 93 2.61 -0.39 6.13
C GLU A 93 3.94 0.20 5.64
N CYS A 94 3.92 1.10 4.64
CA CYS A 94 5.11 1.81 4.20
C CYS A 94 5.78 2.55 5.38
N CYS A 95 5.05 3.38 6.11
CA CYS A 95 5.59 4.12 7.25
C CYS A 95 6.12 3.21 8.36
N SER A 96 5.42 2.11 8.65
CA SER A 96 5.83 1.08 9.61
C SER A 96 7.18 0.48 9.20
N GLU A 97 7.30 0.05 7.96
CA GLU A 97 8.52 -0.57 7.43
C GLU A 97 9.69 0.41 7.33
N VAL A 98 9.46 1.63 6.83
CA VAL A 98 10.49 2.68 6.79
C VAL A 98 11.03 2.97 8.18
N SER A 99 10.17 3.05 9.19
CA SER A 99 10.63 3.26 10.56
C SER A 99 11.49 2.11 11.08
N ARG A 100 11.23 0.86 10.68
CA ARG A 100 12.04 -0.29 11.11
C ARG A 100 13.45 -0.20 10.57
N VAL A 101 13.62 0.39 9.38
CA VAL A 101 14.90 0.55 8.70
C VAL A 101 15.67 1.77 9.20
N ILE A 102 15.01 2.94 9.34
CA ILE A 102 15.68 4.21 9.69
C ILE A 102 15.85 4.36 11.21
N ASP A 103 14.74 4.40 11.94
CA ASP A 103 14.70 4.48 13.40
C ASP A 103 13.31 4.08 13.89
N ARG A 104 13.26 3.00 14.66
CA ARG A 104 12.01 2.42 15.19
C ARG A 104 11.23 3.41 16.07
N ARG A 105 11.87 4.46 16.58
CA ARG A 105 11.24 5.50 17.40
C ARG A 105 10.37 6.43 16.58
N LEU A 106 10.64 6.62 15.30
CA LEU A 106 9.89 7.54 14.42
C LEU A 106 8.42 7.12 14.28
N TYR A 107 8.14 5.82 14.21
CA TYR A 107 6.77 5.31 14.13
C TYR A 107 5.94 5.49 15.40
N ARG A 108 6.61 5.47 16.56
CA ARG A 108 5.93 5.75 17.84
C ARG A 108 5.49 7.21 17.94
N LEU A 109 6.25 8.12 17.33
CA LEU A 109 5.93 9.54 17.32
C LEU A 109 4.76 9.83 16.37
N SER A 110 4.70 9.18 15.20
CA SER A 110 3.59 9.36 14.26
C SER A 110 2.27 8.74 14.74
N ASN A 111 2.33 7.68 15.57
CA ASN A 111 1.15 7.00 16.12
C ASN A 111 0.88 7.31 17.59
N ILE A 112 1.46 8.39 18.13
CA ILE A 112 1.39 8.70 19.57
C ILE A 112 -0.04 8.95 20.04
N ASN A 113 -0.88 9.58 19.20
CA ASN A 113 -2.28 9.86 19.52
C ASN A 113 -3.11 8.58 19.63
N ASP A 114 -2.84 7.59 18.77
CA ASP A 114 -3.50 6.29 18.78
C ASP A 114 -3.10 5.44 19.99
N LEU A 115 -1.81 5.50 20.38
CA LEU A 115 -1.31 4.85 21.59
C LEU A 115 -1.87 5.51 22.86
N ILE A 116 -1.95 6.84 22.91
CA ILE A 116 -2.58 7.59 24.01
C ILE A 116 -4.07 7.25 24.10
N TYR A 117 -4.78 7.16 22.96
CA TYR A 117 -6.18 6.77 22.93
C TYR A 117 -6.40 5.34 23.44
N LYS A 118 -5.60 4.37 23.00
CA LYS A 118 -5.66 2.97 23.47
C LYS A 118 -5.33 2.85 24.96
N ALA A 119 -4.30 3.56 25.44
CA ALA A 119 -3.90 3.56 26.85
C ALA A 119 -4.96 4.16 27.79
N ARG A 120 -5.71 5.17 27.33
CA ARG A 120 -6.83 5.77 28.09
C ARG A 120 -8.06 4.87 28.21
N ARG A 121 -8.23 3.89 27.31
CA ARG A 121 -9.32 2.91 27.38
C ARG A 121 -8.99 1.74 28.32
N THR A 122 -7.74 1.32 28.38
CA THR A 122 -7.31 0.22 29.27
C THR A 122 -7.20 0.61 30.74
N THR A 123 -7.15 1.91 31.05
CA THR A 123 -7.11 2.44 32.44
C THR A 123 -8.50 2.75 33.03
N LYS A 124 -9.58 2.54 32.27
CA LYS A 124 -10.97 2.75 32.71
C LYS A 124 -11.76 1.44 32.90
N GLY A 125 -11.11 0.28 32.81
CA GLY A 125 -11.65 -1.03 33.21
C GLY A 125 -11.01 -1.48 34.51
#